data_AF-A0A1Y0DF53-F1
#
_entry.id   AF-A0A1Y0DF53-F1
#
_cell.length_a   1.000
_cell.length_b   1.000
_cell.length_c   1.000
_cell.angle_alpha   90.00
_cell.angle_beta   90.00
_cell.angle_gamma   90.00
#
_symmetry.space_group_name_H-M   'P 1'
#
loop_
_entity.id
_entity.type
_entity.pdbx_description
1 polymer ?
#
loop_
_entity_poly.entity_id
_entity_poly.type
_entity_poly.pdbx_seq_one_letter_code
_entity_poly.pdbx_strand_id
1 'polypeptide(L)' 'MKDDIKTYLSTAPVLAILLLIFLASLLIEINRFFPDGLALT' A
#
# COMPACT_ATOMS: atom_id res chain seq x y z
N MET A 1 27.46 -2.71 -5.80
CA MET A 1 26.67 -3.48 -6.78
C MET A 1 25.56 -4.35 -6.14
N LYS A 2 25.30 -4.29 -4.83
CA LYS A 2 24.12 -4.97 -4.22
C LYS A 2 23.14 -4.00 -3.56
N ASP A 3 23.61 -2.78 -3.24
CA ASP A 3 22.85 -1.76 -2.54
C ASP A 3 22.22 -0.71 -3.46
N ASP A 4 22.59 -0.70 -4.73
CA ASP A 4 22.09 0.27 -5.73
C ASP A 4 20.58 0.10 -5.97
N ILE A 5 20.10 -1.15 -5.98
CA ILE A 5 18.66 -1.47 -6.11
C ILE A 5 17.90 -1.01 -4.87
N LYS A 6 18.43 -1.27 -3.67
CA LYS A 6 17.79 -0.84 -2.42
C LYS A 6 17.74 0.68 -2.31
N THR A 7 18.80 1.36 -2.72
CA THR A 7 18.87 2.83 -2.77
C THR A 7 17.80 3.40 -3.70
N TYR A 8 17.63 2.80 -4.88
CA TYR A 8 16.58 3.19 -5.83
C TYR A 8 15.16 2.94 -5.29
N LEU A 9 14.93 1.79 -4.66
CA LEU A 9 13.63 1.46 -4.06
C LEU A 9 13.28 2.35 -2.87
N SER A 10 14.29 2.82 -2.12
CA SER A 10 14.12 3.76 -1.01
C SER A 10 13.97 5.22 -1.45
N THR A 11 13.93 5.52 -2.75
CA THR A 11 13.63 6.88 -3.20
C THR A 11 12.20 7.28 -2.84
N ALA A 12 12.01 8.54 -2.46
CA ALA A 12 10.71 9.09 -2.06
C ALA A 12 9.55 8.75 -3.02
N PRO A 13 9.67 8.92 -4.36
CA PRO A 13 8.58 8.58 -5.28
C PRO A 13 8.30 7.07 -5.34
N VAL A 14 9.33 6.21 -5.29
CA VAL A 14 9.15 4.75 -5.39
C VAL A 14 8.47 4.21 -4.14
N LEU A 15 8.90 4.67 -2.96
CA LEU A 15 8.28 4.27 -1.71
C LEU A 15 6.84 4.80 -1.60
N ALA A 16 6.57 6.02 -2.07
CA ALA A 16 5.22 6.59 -2.08
C ALA A 16 4.27 5.75 -2.94
N ILE A 17 4.68 5.35 -4.14
CA ILE A 17 3.86 4.48 -5.00
C ILE A 17 3.64 3.12 -4.35
N LEU A 18 4.67 2.51 -3.77
CA LEU A 18 4.56 1.22 -3.10
C LEU A 18 3.56 1.28 -1.93
N LEU A 19 3.62 2.34 -1.11
CA LEU A 19 2.70 2.58 0.00
C LEU A 19 1.27 2.81 -0.48
N LEU A 20 1.08 3.60 -1.54
CA LEU A 20 -0.26 3.87 -2.08
C LEU A 20 -0.88 2.62 -2.70
N ILE A 21 -0.11 1.80 -3.41
CA ILE A 21 -0.58 0.51 -3.93
C ILE A 21 -0.96 -0.42 -2.79
N PHE A 22 -0.12 -0.51 -1.75
CA PHE A 22 -0.41 -1.31 -0.58
C PHE A 22 -1.69 -0.86 0.14
N LEU A 23 -1.82 0.44 0.41
CA LEU A 23 -2.98 1.02 1.06
C LEU A 23 -4.25 0.86 0.23
N ALA A 24 -4.18 1.10 -1.08
CA ALA A 24 -5.30 0.92 -1.99
C ALA A 24 -5.75 -0.54 -2.02
N SER A 25 -4.80 -1.49 -2.13
CA SER A 25 -5.11 -2.91 -2.12
C SER A 25 -5.77 -3.31 -0.81
N LEU A 26 -5.20 -2.89 0.33
CA LEU A 26 -5.79 -3.14 1.65
C LEU A 26 -7.22 -2.60 1.76
N LEU A 27 -7.45 -1.35 1.33
CA LEU A 27 -8.76 -0.71 1.39
C LEU A 27 -9.79 -1.40 0.48
N ILE A 28 -9.37 -1.85 -0.71
CA ILE A 28 -10.22 -2.63 -1.63
C ILE A 28 -10.61 -3.96 -0.99
N GLU A 29 -9.66 -4.68 -0.41
CA GLU A 29 -9.92 -5.96 0.24
C GLU A 29 -10.85 -5.80 1.44
N ILE A 30 -10.64 -4.76 2.27
CA ILE A 30 -11.53 -4.42 3.39
C ILE A 30 -12.96 -4.20 2.89
N ASN A 31 -13.16 -3.36 1.88
CA ASN A 31 -14.49 -3.11 1.33
C ASN A 31 -15.10 -4.33 0.62
N ARG A 32 -14.28 -5.27 0.13
CA ARG A 32 -14.77 -6.54 -0.44
C ARG A 32 -15.25 -7.51 0.64
N PHE A 33 -14.54 -7.62 1.76
CA PHE A 33 -14.90 -8.53 2.86
C PHE A 33 -15.97 -7.94 3.78
N PHE A 34 -15.98 -6.63 3.96
CA PHE A 34 -16.89 -5.88 4.81
C PHE A 34 -17.55 -4.76 3.98
N PRO A 35 -18.51 -5.10 3.11
CA PRO A 35 -19.13 -4.13 2.20
C PRO A 35 -19.92 -3.03 2.91
N ASP A 36 -20.40 -3.30 4.13
CA ASP A 36 -21.15 -2.36 4.97
C ASP A 36 -20.33 -1.93 6.20
N GLY A 37 -19.43 -0.97 6.01
CA GLY A 37 -18.54 -0.43 7.05
C GLY A 37 -19.13 0.69 7.91
N LEU A 38 -20.45 0.88 7.91
CA LEU A 38 -21.11 2.03 8.56
C LEU A 38 -21.00 1.98 10.10
N ALA A 39 -20.89 0.79 10.70
CA ALA A 39 -20.85 0.63 12.15
C ALA A 39 -19.86 -0.47 12.57
N LEU A 40 -19.12 -0.22 13.64
CA LEU A 40 -18.27 -1.20 14.32
C LEU A 40 -19.07 -1.85 15.47
N THR A 41 -20.22 -2.44 15.14
CA THR A 41 -21.11 -3.14 16.08
C THR A 41 -20.96 -4.64 15.89
#